data_AF-A0A2V7GVZ9-F1
#
_entry.id   AF-A0A2V7GVZ9-F1
#
_cell.length_a   1.000
_cell.length_b   1.000
_cell.length_c   1.000
_cell.angle_alpha   90.00
_cell.angle_beta   90.00
_cell.angle_gamma   90.00
#
_symmetry.space_group_name_H-M   'P 1'
#
loop_
_entity.id
_entity.type
_entity.pdbx_description
1 polymer ?
#
loop_
_entity_poly.entity_id
_entity_poly.type
_entity_poly.pdbx_seq_one_letter_code
_entity_poly.pdbx_strand_id
1 'polypeptide(L)'
;MFGLLLAGAACVHSHKAAIERVPLVPAGERPLALRLAGADLVVPATLAKTERDWRYEEPCGILRSIMHGCSDIPKAYQATLRRGTRTWPVFYFKIGDLPHPAVGDSAVWLLRQDAVYHLMECAQRHGLTSSYCSYEVAYVVESDDDVLPAATWQEVSELLHTLAQPPSENR
;
A
#
# COMPACT_ATOMS: atom_id res chain seq x y z
N MET A 1 -64.12 -22.67 -11.80
CA MET A 1 -62.94 -21.91 -12.26
C MET A 1 -62.82 -20.69 -11.36
N PHE A 2 -62.17 -20.81 -10.19
CA PHE A 2 -60.74 -20.56 -9.94
C PHE A 2 -60.26 -19.17 -10.42
N GLY A 3 -59.94 -18.29 -9.46
CA GLY A 3 -59.41 -16.95 -9.71
C GLY A 3 -59.03 -16.21 -8.42
N LEU A 4 -58.03 -16.75 -7.72
CA LEU A 4 -57.25 -16.26 -6.57
C LEU A 4 -57.51 -14.84 -6.01
N LEU A 5 -57.84 -14.80 -4.71
CA LEU A 5 -57.64 -13.66 -3.80
C LEU A 5 -56.14 -13.43 -3.57
N LEU A 6 -55.64 -12.26 -3.95
CA LEU A 6 -54.29 -11.79 -3.61
C LEU A 6 -54.26 -11.35 -2.14
N ALA A 7 -53.89 -12.28 -1.26
CA ALA A 7 -53.46 -11.96 0.10
C ALA A 7 -52.09 -11.28 0.04
N GLY A 8 -52.08 -9.95 0.17
CA GLY A 8 -50.86 -9.18 0.37
C GLY A 8 -50.29 -9.45 1.77
N ALA A 9 -49.42 -10.44 1.89
CA ALA A 9 -48.58 -10.61 3.06
C ALA A 9 -47.55 -9.47 3.08
N ALA A 10 -47.80 -8.45 3.89
CA ALA A 10 -46.80 -7.46 4.25
C ALA A 10 -45.75 -8.14 5.14
N CYS A 11 -44.74 -8.76 4.52
CA CYS A 11 -43.51 -9.11 5.22
C CYS A 11 -42.79 -7.81 5.55
N VAL A 12 -42.98 -7.33 6.79
CA VAL A 12 -42.12 -6.33 7.42
C VAL A 12 -40.73 -6.95 7.54
N HIS A 13 -39.90 -6.81 6.51
CA HIS A 13 -38.48 -7.11 6.59
C HIS A 13 -37.85 -6.03 7.46
N SER A 14 -37.82 -6.32 8.77
CA SER A 14 -37.03 -5.61 9.75
C SER A 14 -35.56 -5.73 9.33
N HIS A 15 -35.04 -4.74 8.61
CA HIS A 15 -33.62 -4.54 8.40
C HIS A 15 -32.96 -4.16 9.74
N LYS A 16 -32.79 -5.14 10.64
CA LYS A 16 -31.73 -5.07 11.63
C LYS A 16 -30.43 -5.37 10.89
N ALA A 17 -29.93 -4.39 10.15
CA ALA A 17 -28.51 -4.36 9.85
C ALA A 17 -27.81 -4.33 11.20
N ALA A 18 -27.23 -5.47 11.60
CA ALA A 18 -26.32 -5.49 12.73
C ALA A 18 -25.26 -4.44 12.42
N ILE A 19 -25.22 -3.38 13.23
CA ILE A 19 -24.12 -2.42 13.18
C ILE A 19 -22.88 -3.25 13.52
N GLU A 20 -22.09 -3.54 12.50
CA GLU A 20 -20.79 -4.19 12.64
C GLU A 20 -19.97 -3.31 13.59
N ARG A 21 -19.79 -3.78 14.83
CA ARG A 21 -19.08 -3.00 15.84
C ARG A 21 -17.60 -3.00 15.45
N VAL A 22 -17.13 -1.86 14.96
CA VAL A 22 -15.71 -1.67 14.64
C VAL A 22 -14.90 -1.80 15.94
N PRO A 23 -13.85 -2.65 15.98
CA PRO A 23 -12.95 -2.73 17.13
C PRO A 23 -12.43 -1.34 17.51
N LEU A 24 -12.60 -0.94 18.77
CA LEU A 24 -12.18 0.37 19.26
C LEU A 24 -10.66 0.38 19.50
N VAL A 25 -9.91 0.86 18.51
CA VAL A 25 -8.47 1.11 18.63
C VAL A 25 -8.22 2.38 19.47
N PRO A 26 -7.28 2.36 20.44
CA PRO A 26 -6.85 3.53 21.20
C PRO A 26 -6.50 4.72 20.31
N ALA A 27 -6.80 5.94 20.74
CA ALA A 27 -6.68 7.13 19.88
C ALA A 27 -5.24 7.35 19.33
N GLY A 28 -4.21 7.02 20.11
CA GLY A 28 -2.81 7.11 19.68
C GLY A 28 -2.41 6.08 18.63
N GLU A 29 -3.08 4.93 18.59
CA GLU A 29 -2.78 3.82 17.67
C GLU A 29 -3.58 3.93 16.36
N ARG A 30 -4.61 4.79 16.29
CA ARG A 30 -5.46 4.94 15.09
C ARG A 30 -4.70 5.20 13.80
N PRO A 31 -3.68 6.09 13.75
CA PRO A 31 -2.94 6.32 12.51
C PRO A 31 -2.18 5.08 12.02
N LEU A 32 -1.63 4.29 12.94
CA LEU A 32 -0.97 3.03 12.60
C LEU A 32 -1.99 1.97 12.19
N ALA A 33 -3.10 1.84 12.93
CA ALA A 33 -4.17 0.89 12.61
C ALA A 33 -4.79 1.14 11.23
N LEU A 34 -5.02 2.40 10.86
CA LEU A 34 -5.53 2.75 9.53
C LEU A 34 -4.58 2.33 8.41
N ARG A 35 -3.26 2.49 8.61
CA ARG A 35 -2.25 2.06 7.64
C ARG A 35 -2.14 0.55 7.57
N LEU A 36 -2.17 -0.14 8.70
CA LEU A 36 -2.19 -1.60 8.75
C LEU A 36 -3.45 -2.18 8.09
N ALA A 37 -4.61 -1.55 8.26
CA ALA A 37 -5.85 -1.97 7.62
C ALA A 37 -5.83 -1.79 6.09
N GLY A 38 -5.05 -0.83 5.59
CA GLY A 38 -4.85 -0.61 4.16
C GLY A 38 -3.71 -1.43 3.55
N ALA A 39 -2.89 -2.13 4.35
CA ALA A 39 -1.77 -2.91 3.86
C ALA A 39 -2.22 -4.30 3.39
N ASP A 40 -1.86 -4.68 2.17
CA ASP A 40 -2.10 -6.03 1.64
C ASP A 40 -1.15 -7.06 2.27
N LEU A 41 0.03 -6.60 2.72
CA LEU A 41 1.03 -7.46 3.33
C LEU A 41 1.87 -6.68 4.35
N VAL A 42 1.99 -7.22 5.57
CA VAL A 42 2.89 -6.69 6.60
C VAL A 42 3.99 -7.70 6.90
N VAL A 43 5.25 -7.33 6.71
CA VAL A 43 6.40 -8.23 6.89
C VAL A 43 7.51 -7.61 7.73
N PRO A 44 7.94 -8.24 8.84
CA PRO A 44 9.26 -7.95 9.41
C PRO A 44 10.30 -8.61 8.51
N ALA A 45 11.19 -7.81 7.92
CA ALA A 45 12.20 -8.29 6.96
C ALA A 45 13.42 -7.36 6.91
N THR A 46 14.53 -7.91 6.43
CA THR A 46 15.76 -7.17 6.16
C THR A 46 15.78 -6.69 4.72
N LEU A 47 16.18 -5.44 4.48
CA LEU A 47 16.46 -4.95 3.12
C LEU A 47 17.72 -5.63 2.60
N ALA A 48 17.57 -6.58 1.68
CA ALA A 48 18.69 -7.39 1.17
C ALA A 48 19.38 -6.74 -0.03
N LYS A 49 18.62 -6.02 -0.86
CA LYS A 49 19.11 -5.36 -2.06
C LYS A 49 18.21 -4.18 -2.38
N THR A 50 18.77 -3.09 -2.90
CA THR A 50 18.02 -2.01 -3.51
C THR A 50 18.80 -1.44 -4.69
N GLU A 51 18.13 -1.19 -5.80
CA GLU A 51 18.69 -0.58 -7.01
C GLU A 51 17.72 0.45 -7.57
N ARG A 52 18.25 1.57 -8.06
CA ARG A 52 17.45 2.58 -8.73
C ARG A 52 17.00 2.08 -10.09
N ASP A 53 15.71 2.25 -10.41
CA ASP A 53 15.14 1.86 -11.69
C ASP A 53 14.48 3.06 -12.39
N TRP A 54 15.26 3.70 -13.26
CA TRP A 54 14.86 4.89 -13.99
C TRP A 54 13.68 4.67 -14.96
N ARG A 55 13.30 3.42 -15.25
CA ARG A 55 12.16 3.12 -16.15
C ARG A 55 10.82 3.58 -15.59
N TYR A 56 10.72 3.68 -14.25
CA TYR A 56 9.52 4.10 -13.53
C TYR A 56 9.59 5.55 -13.05
N GLU A 57 10.56 6.32 -13.54
CA GLU A 57 10.72 7.74 -13.20
C GLU A 57 10.26 8.65 -14.34
N GLU A 58 9.80 9.85 -14.01
CA GLU A 58 9.53 10.86 -15.02
C GLU A 58 10.84 11.40 -15.63
N PRO A 59 10.90 11.63 -16.95
CA PRO A 59 12.08 12.23 -17.55
C PRO A 59 12.27 13.68 -17.09
N CYS A 60 13.45 13.98 -16.55
CA CYS A 60 13.86 15.36 -16.34
C CYS A 60 14.32 15.97 -17.67
N GLY A 61 13.40 16.62 -18.40
CA GLY A 61 13.72 17.27 -19.67
C GLY A 61 14.87 18.30 -19.55
N ILE A 62 15.63 18.48 -20.64
CA ILE A 62 16.86 19.29 -20.68
C ILE A 62 16.65 20.71 -20.11
N LEU A 63 15.57 21.39 -20.51
CA LEU A 63 15.28 22.76 -20.07
C LEU A 63 15.02 22.82 -18.55
N ARG A 64 14.26 21.87 -18.00
CA ARG A 64 13.98 21.79 -16.54
C ARG A 64 15.26 21.48 -15.77
N SER A 65 16.05 20.52 -16.27
CA SER A 65 17.33 20.16 -15.66
C SER A 65 18.28 21.37 -15.55
N ILE A 66 18.24 22.31 -16.49
CA ILE A 66 19.10 23.51 -16.48
C ILE A 66 18.54 24.61 -15.56
N MET A 67 17.22 24.87 -15.59
CA MET A 67 16.63 25.99 -14.86
C MET A 67 16.33 25.68 -13.38
N HIS A 68 15.94 24.44 -13.07
CA HIS A 68 15.39 24.06 -11.76
C HIS A 68 16.02 22.79 -11.18
N GLY A 69 16.81 22.05 -11.95
CA GLY A 69 17.27 20.72 -11.57
C GLY A 69 16.16 19.68 -11.59
N CYS A 70 16.43 18.52 -11.00
CA CYS A 70 15.57 17.33 -11.04
C CYS A 70 15.41 16.66 -9.67
N SER A 71 15.82 17.33 -8.59
CA SER A 71 15.89 16.75 -7.25
C SER A 71 14.52 16.51 -6.61
N ASP A 72 13.49 17.19 -7.13
CA ASP A 72 12.08 17.08 -6.75
C ASP A 72 11.35 15.94 -7.46
N ILE A 73 11.95 15.33 -8.50
CA ILE A 73 11.39 14.17 -9.18
C ILE A 73 11.61 12.92 -8.31
N PRO A 74 10.56 12.16 -7.97
CA PRO A 74 10.70 10.92 -7.22
C PRO A 74 11.62 9.94 -7.96
N LYS A 75 12.60 9.40 -7.26
CA LYS A 75 13.49 8.34 -7.75
C LYS A 75 12.89 6.99 -7.39
N ALA A 76 12.72 6.13 -8.38
CA ALA A 76 12.13 4.81 -8.19
C ALA A 76 13.23 3.79 -7.85
N TYR A 77 12.95 2.92 -6.89
CA TYR A 77 13.86 1.87 -6.47
C TYR A 77 13.14 0.54 -6.46
N GLN A 78 13.79 -0.46 -7.04
CA GLN A 78 13.41 -1.85 -6.90
C GLN A 78 14.26 -2.49 -5.80
N ALA A 79 13.60 -3.07 -4.81
CA ALA A 79 14.24 -3.68 -3.67
C ALA A 79 13.81 -5.13 -3.46
N THR A 80 14.68 -5.86 -2.76
CA THR A 80 14.40 -7.21 -2.30
C THR A 80 14.42 -7.23 -0.78
N LEU A 81 13.28 -7.53 -0.19
CA LEU A 81 13.16 -7.82 1.24
C LEU A 81 13.45 -9.30 1.48
N ARG A 82 14.07 -9.64 2.61
CA ARG A 82 14.39 -11.03 2.97
C ARG A 82 14.08 -11.34 4.43
N ARG A 83 13.46 -12.50 4.66
CA ARG A 83 13.31 -13.12 5.98
C ARG A 83 13.58 -14.62 5.87
N GLY A 84 14.71 -15.06 6.43
CA GLY A 84 15.18 -16.44 6.23
C GLY A 84 15.41 -16.72 4.74
N THR A 85 14.74 -17.75 4.22
CA THR A 85 14.76 -18.12 2.79
C THR A 85 13.71 -17.42 1.94
N ARG A 86 12.75 -16.72 2.56
CA ARG A 86 11.68 -16.01 1.83
C ARG A 86 12.17 -14.63 1.40
N THR A 87 11.80 -14.25 0.18
CA THR A 87 12.07 -12.94 -0.37
C THR A 87 10.81 -12.31 -0.95
N TRP A 88 10.75 -10.99 -0.93
CA TRP A 88 9.68 -10.20 -1.53
C TRP A 88 10.29 -9.10 -2.40
N PRO A 89 9.96 -9.03 -3.70
CA PRO A 89 10.27 -7.86 -4.51
C PRO A 89 9.32 -6.73 -4.13
N VAL A 90 9.87 -5.53 -3.94
CA VAL A 90 9.11 -4.33 -3.58
C VAL A 90 9.61 -3.12 -4.37
N PHE A 91 8.73 -2.18 -4.62
CA PHE A 91 9.05 -0.86 -5.15
C PHE A 91 8.87 0.19 -4.06
N TYR A 92 9.74 1.21 -4.08
CA TYR A 92 9.55 2.41 -3.29
C TYR A 92 10.09 3.62 -4.04
N PHE A 93 9.59 4.80 -3.70
CA PHE A 93 9.90 6.04 -4.38
C PHE A 93 10.47 7.05 -3.38
N LYS A 94 11.63 7.63 -3.69
CA LYS A 94 12.28 8.61 -2.82
C LYS A 94 12.18 10.00 -3.42
N ILE A 95 11.71 10.97 -2.63
CA ILE A 95 11.84 12.40 -2.94
C ILE A 95 12.98 12.97 -2.11
N GLY A 96 13.94 13.62 -2.77
CA GLY A 96 15.14 14.15 -2.10
C GLY A 96 16.00 13.07 -1.43
N ASP A 97 16.68 13.45 -0.36
CA ASP A 97 17.66 12.61 0.36
C ASP A 97 17.13 12.12 1.73
N LEU A 98 15.81 11.98 1.88
CA LEU A 98 15.21 11.49 3.12
C LEU A 98 15.80 10.11 3.50
N PRO A 99 16.08 9.88 4.81
CA PRO A 99 16.63 8.62 5.28
C PRO A 99 15.63 7.49 5.01
N HIS A 100 16.12 6.37 4.48
CA HIS A 100 15.37 5.12 4.32
C HIS A 100 16.29 4.00 4.83
N PRO A 101 15.76 2.83 5.22
CA PRO A 101 16.60 1.71 5.63
C PRO A 101 17.68 1.42 4.59
N ALA A 102 18.90 1.22 5.06
CA ALA A 102 20.02 0.82 4.24
C ALA A 102 19.99 -0.70 4.01
N VAL A 103 20.75 -1.16 3.01
CA VAL A 103 20.93 -2.59 2.81
C VAL A 103 21.55 -3.21 4.08
N GLY A 104 20.93 -4.26 4.59
CA GLY A 104 21.27 -4.89 5.86
C GLY A 104 20.38 -4.48 7.03
N ASP A 105 19.65 -3.38 6.92
CA ASP A 105 18.74 -2.93 7.98
C ASP A 105 17.48 -3.78 8.02
N SER A 106 17.00 -4.04 9.23
CA SER A 106 15.74 -4.73 9.47
C SER A 106 14.65 -3.73 9.85
N ALA A 107 13.46 -3.93 9.31
CA ALA A 107 12.29 -3.08 9.52
C ALA A 107 11.00 -3.92 9.47
N VAL A 108 9.88 -3.31 9.85
CA VAL A 108 8.54 -3.82 9.57
C VAL A 108 8.01 -3.05 8.37
N TRP A 109 7.72 -3.77 7.28
CA TRP A 109 7.31 -3.21 6.01
C TRP A 109 5.81 -3.40 5.83
N LEU A 110 5.09 -2.29 5.64
CA LEU A 110 3.68 -2.27 5.25
C LEU A 110 3.65 -2.12 3.73
N LEU A 111 3.18 -3.16 3.05
CA LEU A 111 3.23 -3.28 1.61
C LEU A 111 1.81 -3.27 1.05
N ARG A 112 1.62 -2.52 -0.02
CA ARG A 112 0.36 -2.46 -0.79
C ARG A 112 0.58 -2.96 -2.20
N GLN A 113 -0.40 -3.64 -2.78
CA GLN A 113 -0.38 -4.01 -4.18
C GLN A 113 -0.92 -2.85 -5.00
N ASP A 114 -0.06 -2.22 -5.79
CA ASP A 114 -0.46 -1.10 -6.64
C ASP A 114 0.20 -1.18 -8.02
N ALA A 115 -0.34 -0.42 -8.97
CA ALA A 115 0.16 -0.25 -10.31
C ALA A 115 1.40 0.64 -10.32
N VAL A 116 2.52 0.10 -10.78
CA VAL A 116 3.77 0.81 -11.00
C VAL A 116 3.92 1.08 -12.49
N TYR A 117 3.82 2.34 -12.88
CA TYR A 117 3.81 2.76 -14.28
C TYR A 117 5.23 2.95 -14.84
N HIS A 118 5.45 2.54 -16.09
CA HIS A 118 6.70 2.80 -16.81
C HIS A 118 6.73 4.25 -17.32
N LEU A 119 6.88 5.21 -16.40
CA LEU A 119 6.74 6.64 -16.67
C LEU A 119 7.73 7.16 -17.73
N MET A 120 8.95 6.63 -17.76
CA MET A 120 9.96 7.01 -18.76
C MET A 120 9.52 6.63 -20.18
N GLU A 121 9.10 5.37 -20.35
CA GLU A 121 8.60 4.87 -21.63
C GLU A 121 7.33 5.64 -22.02
N CYS A 122 6.43 5.88 -21.07
CA CYS A 122 5.19 6.58 -21.33
C CYS A 122 5.46 8.01 -21.85
N ALA A 123 6.33 8.76 -21.17
CA ALA A 123 6.70 10.11 -21.59
C ALA A 123 7.38 10.16 -22.96
N GLN A 124 8.20 9.15 -23.30
CA GLN A 124 8.80 9.03 -24.65
C GLN A 124 7.74 8.78 -25.73
N ARG A 125 6.70 7.98 -25.42
CA ARG A 125 5.60 7.66 -26.34
C ARG A 125 4.58 8.78 -26.50
N HIS A 126 4.37 9.60 -25.48
CA HIS A 126 3.47 10.77 -25.54
C HIS A 126 3.86 11.77 -26.64
N GLY A 127 5.11 11.79 -27.09
CA GLY A 127 5.55 12.58 -28.25
C GLY A 127 5.09 12.03 -29.61
N LEU A 128 4.51 10.82 -29.67
CA LEU A 128 4.24 10.09 -30.91
C LEU A 128 2.77 9.70 -31.10
N THR A 129 2.04 9.18 -30.09
CA THR A 129 0.60 8.84 -30.16
C THR A 129 -0.06 8.75 -28.76
N SER A 130 -1.38 8.53 -28.66
CA SER A 130 -2.21 8.62 -27.44
C SER A 130 -1.77 7.81 -26.20
N SER A 131 -1.56 8.52 -25.09
CA SER A 131 -1.91 8.32 -23.65
C SER A 131 -2.00 6.94 -22.95
N TYR A 132 -1.54 5.83 -23.52
CA TYR A 132 -1.49 4.56 -22.78
C TYR A 132 -0.10 4.33 -22.16
N CYS A 133 0.00 4.47 -20.82
CA CYS A 133 1.17 4.04 -20.07
C CYS A 133 1.06 2.55 -19.72
N SER A 134 2.10 1.78 -20.02
CA SER A 134 2.26 0.43 -19.49
C SER A 134 2.48 0.48 -17.97
N TYR A 135 1.99 -0.53 -17.27
CA TYR A 135 2.19 -0.70 -15.84
C TYR A 135 2.27 -2.18 -15.50
N GLU A 136 2.81 -2.47 -14.32
CA GLU A 136 2.76 -3.77 -13.68
C GLU A 136 2.23 -3.63 -12.24
N VAL A 137 1.65 -4.70 -11.68
CA VAL A 137 1.22 -4.70 -10.28
C VAL A 137 2.35 -5.25 -9.43
N ALA A 138 2.75 -4.48 -8.42
CA ALA A 138 3.82 -4.87 -7.50
C ALA A 138 3.49 -4.49 -6.06
N TYR A 139 4.25 -5.05 -5.12
CA TYR A 139 4.23 -4.54 -3.75
C TYR A 139 4.97 -3.20 -3.70
N VAL A 140 4.29 -2.17 -3.22
CA VAL A 140 4.81 -0.81 -3.10
C VAL A 140 4.86 -0.36 -1.64
N VAL A 141 5.83 0.48 -1.33
CA VAL A 141 5.85 1.35 -0.16
C VAL A 141 5.38 2.72 -0.63
N GLU A 142 4.19 3.13 -0.19
CA GLU A 142 3.59 4.41 -0.64
C GLU A 142 4.10 5.61 0.18
N SER A 143 4.55 5.38 1.41
CA SER A 143 4.99 6.43 2.33
C SER A 143 6.18 5.98 3.16
N ASP A 144 7.05 6.92 3.53
CA ASP A 144 8.16 6.70 4.48
C ASP A 144 7.65 6.11 5.82
N ASP A 145 6.43 6.46 6.23
CA ASP A 145 5.83 5.94 7.46
C ASP A 145 5.52 4.44 7.36
N ASP A 146 5.35 3.88 6.16
CA ASP A 146 5.05 2.46 5.93
C ASP A 146 6.26 1.54 6.21
N VAL A 147 7.40 2.14 6.55
CA VAL A 147 8.62 1.43 6.94
C VAL A 147 8.92 1.74 8.41
N LEU A 148 8.47 0.85 9.28
CA LEU A 148 8.56 1.03 10.73
C LEU A 148 9.86 0.41 11.29
N PRO A 149 10.40 0.94 12.40
CA PRO A 149 11.56 0.33 13.07
C PRO A 149 11.29 -1.14 13.44
N ALA A 150 12.28 -2.02 13.28
CA ALA A 150 12.11 -3.45 13.59
C ALA A 150 11.61 -3.74 15.01
N ALA A 151 11.97 -2.89 15.98
CA ALA A 151 11.53 -3.02 17.38
C ALA A 151 10.00 -2.91 17.56
N THR A 152 9.28 -2.32 16.60
CA THR A 152 7.82 -2.15 16.65
C THR A 152 7.03 -3.41 16.30
N TRP A 153 7.71 -4.51 15.91
CA TRP A 153 7.02 -5.71 15.43
C TRP A 153 6.02 -6.28 16.44
N GLN A 154 6.35 -6.26 17.74
CA GLN A 154 5.44 -6.79 18.75
C GLN A 154 4.12 -6.01 18.77
N GLU A 155 4.19 -4.69 18.89
CA GLU A 155 3.04 -3.78 18.84
C GLU A 155 2.21 -3.96 17.56
N VAL A 156 2.87 -4.00 16.40
CA VAL A 156 2.22 -4.21 15.11
C VAL A 156 1.50 -5.56 15.07
N SER A 157 2.12 -6.63 15.58
CA SER A 157 1.53 -7.97 15.55
C SER A 157 0.30 -8.11 16.46
N GLU A 158 0.31 -7.46 17.63
CA GLU A 158 -0.83 -7.38 18.54
C GLU A 158 -1.99 -6.58 17.91
N LEU A 159 -1.67 -5.46 17.25
CA LEU A 159 -2.66 -4.64 16.57
C LEU A 159 -3.27 -5.35 15.36
N LEU A 160 -2.46 -6.04 14.55
CA LEU A 160 -2.94 -6.88 13.45
C LEU A 160 -3.87 -8.00 13.95
N HIS A 161 -3.55 -8.62 15.08
CA HIS A 161 -4.42 -9.63 15.68
C HIS A 161 -5.77 -9.03 16.08
N THR A 162 -5.77 -7.83 16.67
CA THR A 162 -6.98 -7.10 17.06
C THR A 162 -7.83 -6.73 15.85
N LEU A 163 -7.20 -6.28 14.75
CA LEU A 163 -7.89 -5.93 13.50
C LEU A 163 -8.48 -7.15 12.78
N ALA A 164 -7.88 -8.33 12.95
CA ALA A 164 -8.34 -9.58 12.34
C ALA A 164 -9.50 -10.27 13.10
N GLN A 165 -9.75 -9.89 14.35
CA GLN A 165 -10.84 -10.49 15.13
C GLN A 165 -12.20 -9.91 14.73
N PRO A 166 -13.22 -10.75 14.43
CA PRO A 166 -14.58 -10.28 14.32
C PRO A 166 -15.05 -9.71 15.67
N PRO A 167 -15.96 -8.73 15.69
CA PRO A 167 -16.45 -8.17 16.96
C PRO A 167 -16.97 -9.28 17.85
N SER A 168 -16.35 -9.45 19.02
CA SER A 168 -16.74 -10.50 19.97
C SER A 168 -18.17 -10.28 20.44
N GLU A 169 -19.00 -11.29 20.20
CA GLU A 169 -20.37 -11.38 20.68
C GLU A 169 -20.34 -11.57 22.20
N ASN A 170 -20.35 -10.46 22.93
CA ASN A 170 -20.52 -10.49 24.38
C ASN A 170 -21.92 -11.01 24.71
N ARG A 171 -21.92 -12.26 25.22
CA ARG A 171 -22.96 -13.03 25.90
C ARG A 171 -24.00 -12.20 26.66
#